data_AF-A0A0F8BJ33-F1
#
_entry.id   AF-A0A0F8BJ33-F1
#
_cell.length_a   1.000
_cell.length_b   1.000
_cell.length_c   1.000
_cell.angle_alpha   90.00
_cell.angle_beta   90.00
_cell.angle_gamma   90.00
#
_symmetry.space_group_name_H-M   'P 1'
#
loop_
_entity.id
_entity.type
_entity.pdbx_description
1 polymer ?
#
loop_
_entity_poly.entity_id
_entity_poly.type
_entity_poly.pdbx_seq_one_letter_code
_entity_poly.pdbx_strand_id
1 'polypeptide(L)'
;MDVLDSGTRSTIVSYREKHDLRPKDNIVVTPDDLEFYTDLRTKYYWDAYDMVPGFDIDRIIISRQERLISGSAYPAIVAEMMAFSFKKKVPKDEKASSEPEAVVAQFFDEDSLNAALKVAEDVLETDRKNSL
;
A
#
# COMPACT_ATOMS: atom_id res chain seq x y z
N MET A 1 3.65 4.43 -2.71
CA MET A 1 4.30 5.76 -2.78
C MET A 1 5.32 5.87 -1.66
N ASP A 2 6.56 6.26 -1.97
CA ASP A 2 7.58 6.43 -0.93
C ASP A 2 7.33 7.71 -0.13
N VAL A 3 7.42 7.62 1.20
CA VAL A 3 7.36 8.79 2.06
C VAL A 3 8.75 9.42 2.06
N LEU A 4 8.90 10.60 1.46
CA LEU A 4 10.19 11.27 1.25
C LEU A 4 10.44 12.43 2.21
N ASP A 5 9.41 13.13 2.67
CA ASP A 5 9.59 14.25 3.59
C ASP A 5 9.78 13.78 5.04
N SER A 6 10.61 14.53 5.75
CA SER A 6 10.96 14.24 7.14
C SER A 6 9.79 14.43 8.10
N GLY A 7 8.88 15.38 7.83
CA GLY A 7 7.72 15.63 8.68
C GLY A 7 6.82 14.41 8.80
N THR A 8 6.36 13.89 7.68
CA THR A 8 5.51 12.69 7.62
C THR A 8 6.21 11.47 8.20
N ARG A 9 7.52 11.30 7.94
CA ARG A 9 8.32 10.22 8.54
C ARG A 9 8.35 10.31 10.07
N SER A 10 8.55 11.51 10.62
CA SER A 10 8.53 11.71 12.07
C SER A 10 7.17 11.35 12.67
N THR A 11 6.07 11.77 12.05
CA THR A 11 4.71 11.42 12.49
C THR A 11 4.50 9.90 12.52
N ILE A 12 4.97 9.18 11.48
CA ILE A 12 4.90 7.71 11.42
C ILE A 12 5.69 7.07 12.56
N VAL A 13 6.92 7.55 12.82
CA VAL A 13 7.77 7.02 13.90
C VAL A 13 7.11 7.24 15.25
N SER A 14 6.62 8.45 15.54
CA SER A 14 5.94 8.76 16.80
C SER A 14 4.67 7.93 16.98
N TYR A 15 3.92 7.66 15.92
CA TYR A 15 2.77 6.76 15.99
C TYR A 15 3.17 5.34 16.35
N ARG A 16 4.23 4.80 15.73
CA ARG A 16 4.73 3.47 16.09
C ARG A 16 5.12 3.38 17.57
N GLU A 17 5.82 4.39 18.07
CA GLU A 17 6.23 4.45 19.48
C GLU A 17 5.03 4.55 20.43
N LYS A 18 4.05 5.41 20.12
CA LYS A 18 2.82 5.59 20.92
C LYS A 18 1.97 4.32 20.99
N HIS A 19 2.01 3.50 19.94
CA HIS A 19 1.17 2.30 19.79
C HIS A 19 1.95 0.97 19.96
N ASP A 20 3.20 1.02 20.42
CA ASP A 20 4.10 -0.15 20.61
C ASP A 20 4.20 -1.06 19.36
N LEU A 21 4.24 -0.43 18.18
CA LEU A 21 4.33 -1.14 16.91
C LEU A 21 5.78 -1.42 16.54
N ARG A 22 6.08 -2.66 16.16
CA ARG A 22 7.42 -3.03 15.70
C ARG A 22 7.68 -2.38 14.34
N PRO A 23 8.96 -2.20 13.95
CA PRO A 23 9.32 -1.60 12.67
C PRO A 23 8.67 -2.24 11.44
N LYS A 24 8.44 -3.56 11.45
CA LYS A 24 7.86 -4.31 10.34
C LYS A 24 6.34 -4.40 10.37
N ASP A 25 5.70 -3.94 11.44
CA ASP A 25 4.24 -3.97 11.54
C ASP A 25 3.65 -2.91 10.60
N ASN A 26 2.57 -3.25 9.91
CA ASN A 26 1.87 -2.29 9.07
C ASN A 26 1.00 -1.38 9.95
N ILE A 27 0.97 -0.10 9.62
CA ILE A 27 -0.02 0.83 10.18
C ILE A 27 -1.17 0.93 9.19
N VAL A 28 -2.39 0.75 9.68
CA VAL A 28 -3.60 0.91 8.89
C VAL A 28 -4.37 2.09 9.44
N VAL A 29 -4.58 3.10 8.60
CA VAL A 29 -5.25 4.35 8.97
C VAL A 29 -6.54 4.44 8.18
N THR A 30 -7.65 4.50 8.89
CA THR A 30 -8.96 4.79 8.30
C THR A 30 -9.31 6.26 8.55
N PRO A 31 -10.21 6.87 7.76
CA PRO A 31 -10.74 8.21 8.03
C PRO A 31 -11.37 8.37 9.43
N ASP A 32 -11.75 7.25 10.07
CA ASP A 32 -12.31 7.24 11.42
C ASP A 32 -11.24 7.44 12.52
N ASP A 33 -9.96 7.15 12.22
CA ASP A 33 -8.81 7.46 13.08
C ASP A 33 -8.39 8.93 12.89
N LEU A 34 -9.28 9.84 13.28
CA LEU A 34 -9.24 11.26 12.91
C LEU A 34 -7.94 11.98 13.30
N GLU A 35 -7.35 11.68 14.46
CA GLU A 35 -6.13 12.35 14.94
C GLU A 35 -4.96 12.04 13.98
N PHE A 36 -4.69 10.76 13.77
CA PHE A 36 -3.58 10.33 12.92
C PHE A 36 -3.86 10.53 11.43
N TYR A 37 -5.10 10.36 10.99
CA TYR A 37 -5.53 10.62 9.63
C TYR A 37 -5.36 12.10 9.25
N THR A 38 -5.65 13.03 10.17
CA THR A 38 -5.49 14.47 9.92
C THR A 38 -4.01 14.83 9.75
N ASP A 39 -3.14 14.28 10.61
CA ASP A 39 -1.69 14.50 10.51
C ASP A 39 -1.09 13.92 9.23
N LEU A 40 -1.66 12.83 8.72
CA LEU A 40 -1.24 12.18 7.48
C LEU A 40 -1.90 12.73 6.22
N ARG A 41 -2.86 13.65 6.34
CA ARG A 41 -3.50 14.34 5.21
C ARG A 41 -2.57 15.38 4.59
N THR A 42 -1.43 14.90 4.16
CA THR A 42 -0.29 15.60 3.58
C THR A 42 -0.43 15.64 2.06
N LYS A 43 0.62 16.08 1.35
CA LYS A 43 0.67 16.04 -0.13
C LYS A 43 0.36 14.64 -0.67
N TYR A 44 0.80 13.56 -0.01
CA TYR A 44 0.60 12.19 -0.49
C TYR A 44 -0.87 11.79 -0.57
N TYR A 45 -1.68 12.30 0.37
CA TYR A 45 -3.12 12.07 0.35
C TYR A 45 -3.75 12.72 -0.89
N TRP A 46 -3.40 13.97 -1.16
CA TRP A 46 -3.96 14.72 -2.29
C TRP A 46 -3.47 14.20 -3.62
N ASP A 47 -2.18 13.84 -3.72
CA ASP A 47 -1.61 13.19 -4.90
C ASP A 47 -2.39 11.89 -5.20
N ALA A 48 -2.65 11.06 -4.18
CA ALA A 48 -3.42 9.82 -4.37
C ALA A 48 -4.89 10.09 -4.74
N TYR A 49 -5.53 11.10 -4.13
CA TYR A 49 -6.90 11.50 -4.43
C TYR A 49 -7.05 11.97 -5.88
N ASP A 50 -6.12 12.79 -6.36
CA ASP A 50 -6.13 13.34 -7.72
C ASP A 50 -5.82 12.28 -8.79
N MET A 51 -5.09 11.22 -8.42
CA MET A 51 -4.82 10.08 -9.32
C MET A 51 -6.06 9.21 -9.60
N VAL A 52 -7.04 9.19 -8.69
CA VAL A 52 -8.26 8.37 -8.84
C VAL A 52 -9.50 9.25 -8.63
N PRO A 53 -9.78 10.17 -9.58
CA PRO A 53 -10.80 11.20 -9.38
C PRO A 53 -12.19 10.60 -9.19
N GLY A 54 -12.91 11.19 -8.24
CA GLY A 54 -14.26 10.81 -7.89
C GLY A 54 -14.36 9.56 -7.01
N PHE A 55 -13.25 8.96 -6.59
CA PHE A 55 -13.25 7.91 -5.57
C PHE A 55 -12.71 8.48 -4.24
N ASP A 56 -13.37 8.13 -3.14
CA ASP A 56 -12.90 8.49 -1.81
C ASP A 56 -11.87 7.47 -1.34
N ILE A 57 -10.83 7.92 -0.64
CA ILE A 57 -9.87 7.04 0.02
C ILE A 57 -10.58 6.31 1.18
N ASP A 58 -10.47 4.99 1.19
CA ASP A 58 -11.01 4.12 2.25
C ASP A 58 -10.04 4.00 3.43
N ARG A 59 -8.76 3.76 3.11
CA ARG A 59 -7.70 3.62 4.11
C ARG A 59 -6.32 3.85 3.52
N ILE A 60 -5.38 4.21 4.37
CA ILE A 60 -3.96 4.35 4.08
C ILE A 60 -3.24 3.20 4.81
N ILE A 61 -2.34 2.51 4.10
CA ILE A 61 -1.50 1.46 4.66
C ILE A 61 -0.06 1.94 4.60
N ILE A 62 0.59 1.98 5.76
CA ILE A 62 2.00 2.38 5.90
C ILE A 62 2.81 1.15 6.23
N SER A 63 3.80 0.87 5.40
CA SER A 63 4.68 -0.30 5.52
C SER A 63 6.14 0.11 5.41
N ARG A 64 7.00 -0.57 6.16
CA ARG A 64 8.45 -0.39 6.07
C ARG A 64 9.02 -1.40 5.07
N GLN A 65 9.68 -0.92 4.03
CA GLN A 65 10.39 -1.75 3.07
C GLN A 65 11.90 -1.64 3.25
N GLU A 66 12.56 -2.80 3.29
CA GLU A 66 14.01 -2.91 3.20
C GLU A 66 14.36 -3.20 1.74
N ARG A 67 15.12 -2.31 1.10
CA ARG A 67 15.48 -2.43 -0.33
C ARG A 67 16.99 -2.57 -0.46
N LEU A 68 17.42 -3.61 -1.18
CA LEU A 68 18.84 -3.79 -1.46
C LEU A 68 19.34 -2.75 -2.46
N ILE A 69 20.45 -2.08 -2.16
CA ILE A 69 21.16 -1.27 -3.16
C ILE A 69 22.29 -2.11 -3.75
N SER A 70 22.21 -2.41 -5.05
CA SER A 70 23.32 -3.02 -5.78
C SER A 70 24.53 -2.06 -5.82
N GLY A 71 25.73 -2.57 -5.49
CA GLY A 71 26.98 -1.80 -5.56
C GLY A 71 27.27 -0.90 -4.35
N SER A 72 26.48 -0.98 -3.26
CA SER A 72 26.70 -0.25 -2.01
C SER A 72 27.29 -1.15 -0.93
N ALA A 73 28.23 -0.64 -0.13
CA ALA A 73 28.69 -1.31 1.09
C ALA A 73 27.63 -1.33 2.20
N TYR A 74 26.58 -0.51 2.06
CA TYR A 74 25.40 -0.49 2.92
C TYR A 74 24.25 -1.21 2.19
N PRO A 75 23.95 -2.45 2.58
CA PRO A 75 23.13 -3.31 1.76
C PRO A 75 21.66 -2.92 1.73
N ALA A 76 21.13 -2.05 2.61
CA ALA A 76 19.69 -1.77 2.63
C ALA A 76 19.32 -0.29 2.86
N ILE A 77 18.46 0.27 2.00
CA ILE A 77 17.65 1.44 2.33
C ILE A 77 16.39 0.96 3.04
N VAL A 78 16.11 1.57 4.18
CA VAL A 78 14.81 1.47 4.84
C VAL A 78 13.95 2.62 4.32
N ALA A 79 12.86 2.29 3.64
CA ALA A 79 11.88 3.25 3.16
C ALA A 79 10.51 3.00 3.81
N GLU A 80 9.86 4.07 4.29
CA GLU A 80 8.44 4.02 4.61
C GLU A 80 7.63 4.21 3.33
N MET A 81 6.65 3.36 3.12
CA MET A 81 5.77 3.36 1.96
C MET A 81 4.32 3.53 2.36
N MET A 82 3.62 4.43 1.67
CA MET A 82 2.17 4.58 1.73
C MET A 82 1.51 3.90 0.53
N ALA A 83 0.52 3.06 0.81
CA ALA A 83 -0.45 2.55 -0.14
C ALA A 83 -1.83 3.09 0.21
N PHE A 84 -2.62 3.42 -0.82
CA PHE A 84 -3.96 3.98 -0.67
C PHE A 84 -4.96 2.99 -1.24
N SER A 85 -5.99 2.68 -0.45
CA SER A 85 -7.16 1.95 -0.92
C SER A 85 -8.31 2.92 -1.11
N PHE A 86 -9.18 2.66 -2.08
CA PHE A 86 -10.30 3.52 -2.43
C PHE A 86 -11.63 2.80 -2.19
N LYS A 87 -12.64 3.54 -1.75
CA LYS A 87 -13.98 3.01 -1.53
C LYS A 87 -14.57 2.53 -2.84
N LYS A 88 -15.18 1.35 -2.82
CA LYS A 88 -15.91 0.83 -3.98
C LYS A 88 -17.13 1.72 -4.25
N LYS A 89 -17.25 2.25 -5.46
CA LYS A 89 -18.50 2.88 -5.91
C LYS A 89 -19.56 1.80 -6.08
N VAL A 90 -20.66 1.92 -5.34
CA VAL A 90 -21.90 1.23 -5.67
C VAL A 90 -22.61 2.11 -6.71
N PRO A 91 -22.80 1.65 -7.96
CA PRO A 91 -23.49 2.43 -8.98
C PRO A 91 -24.90 2.82 -8.49
N LYS A 92 -25.25 4.10 -8.67
CA LYS A 92 -26.51 4.68 -8.16
C LYS A 92 -27.77 4.28 -8.95
N ASP A 93 -27.64 3.42 -9.96
CA ASP A 93 -28.71 3.09 -10.92
C ASP A 93 -28.91 1.59 -11.14
N GLU A 94 -28.66 0.78 -10.11
CA GLU A 94 -29.24 -0.56 -10.05
C GLU A 94 -30.27 -0.58 -8.93
N LYS A 95 -31.55 -0.46 -9.32
CA LYS A 95 -32.64 -1.07 -8.55
C LYS A 95 -32.14 -2.42 -8.09
N ALA A 96 -32.23 -2.70 -6.79
CA ALA A 96 -31.89 -3.97 -6.16
C ALA A 96 -32.21 -5.15 -7.09
N SER A 97 -31.23 -5.57 -7.88
CA SER A 97 -31.28 -6.79 -8.66
C SER A 97 -30.63 -7.80 -7.77
N SER A 98 -31.46 -8.63 -7.16
CA SER A 98 -31.07 -9.78 -6.38
C SER A 98 -30.38 -10.81 -7.28
N GLU A 99 -29.12 -10.58 -7.67
CA GLU A 99 -28.22 -11.59 -8.22
C GLU A 99 -26.80 -11.40 -7.67
N PRO A 100 -26.10 -12.46 -7.23
CA PRO A 100 -24.86 -12.33 -6.49
C PRO A 100 -23.63 -12.21 -7.42
N GLU A 101 -22.73 -11.31 -7.03
CA GLU A 101 -21.27 -11.55 -6.99
C GLU A 101 -20.46 -11.75 -8.29
N ALA A 102 -20.93 -11.39 -9.49
CA ALA A 102 -20.12 -11.63 -10.70
C ALA A 102 -19.16 -10.49 -11.12
N VAL A 103 -19.28 -9.26 -10.61
CA VAL A 103 -18.52 -8.10 -11.15
C VAL A 103 -17.35 -7.64 -10.27
N VAL A 104 -17.07 -8.33 -9.16
CA VAL A 104 -15.97 -7.95 -8.24
C VAL A 104 -14.70 -8.77 -8.48
N ALA A 105 -14.80 -9.89 -9.21
CA ALA A 105 -13.68 -10.80 -9.46
C ALA A 105 -12.68 -10.29 -10.52
N GLN A 106 -12.91 -9.15 -11.18
CA GLN A 106 -12.03 -8.69 -12.27
C GLN A 106 -10.77 -7.93 -11.83
N PHE A 107 -10.56 -7.67 -10.54
CA PHE A 107 -9.37 -6.93 -10.08
C PHE A 107 -8.52 -7.62 -9.02
N PHE A 108 -8.98 -8.73 -8.42
CA PHE A 108 -8.21 -9.49 -7.42
C PHE A 108 -8.66 -10.96 -7.38
N ASP A 109 -8.42 -11.72 -8.44
CA ASP A 109 -8.42 -13.18 -8.34
C ASP A 109 -7.11 -13.63 -7.66
N GLU A 110 -7.24 -14.40 -6.58
CA GLU A 110 -6.08 -14.98 -5.87
C GLU A 110 -5.19 -15.82 -6.81
N ASP A 111 -5.78 -16.37 -7.87
CA ASP A 111 -5.07 -17.12 -8.90
C ASP A 111 -4.13 -16.23 -9.73
N SER A 112 -4.53 -15.01 -10.13
CA SER A 112 -3.59 -14.10 -10.80
C SER A 112 -2.53 -13.55 -9.85
N LEU A 113 -2.86 -13.37 -8.56
CA LEU A 113 -1.86 -12.95 -7.58
C LEU A 113 -0.81 -14.04 -7.36
N ASN A 114 -1.24 -15.29 -7.22
CA ASN A 114 -0.36 -16.46 -7.10
C ASN A 114 0.44 -16.72 -8.39
N ALA A 115 -0.17 -16.51 -9.56
CA ALA A 115 0.52 -16.62 -10.83
C ALA A 115 1.61 -15.53 -10.96
N ALA A 116 1.32 -14.28 -10.60
CA ALA A 116 2.29 -13.20 -10.61
C ALA A 116 3.43 -13.44 -9.62
N LEU A 117 3.13 -13.97 -8.42
CA LEU A 117 4.14 -14.32 -7.42
C LEU A 117 5.05 -15.44 -7.91
N LYS A 118 4.49 -16.48 -8.54
CA LYS A 118 5.24 -17.61 -9.09
C LYS A 118 6.13 -17.21 -10.27
N VAL A 119 5.65 -16.30 -11.13
CA VAL A 119 6.48 -15.74 -12.21
C VAL A 119 7.64 -14.93 -11.64
N ALA A 120 7.43 -14.14 -10.58
CA ALA A 120 8.50 -13.41 -9.92
C ALA A 120 9.55 -14.33 -9.28
N GLU A 121 9.12 -15.44 -8.67
CA GLU A 121 10.01 -16.46 -8.09
C GLU A 121 10.82 -17.22 -9.16
N ASP A 122 10.20 -17.61 -10.27
CA ASP A 122 10.90 -18.28 -11.37
C ASP A 122 11.94 -17.37 -12.04
N VAL A 123 11.64 -16.07 -12.20
CA VAL A 123 12.62 -15.09 -12.71
C VAL A 123 13.81 -14.97 -11.76
N LEU A 124 13.58 -14.92 -10.44
CA LEU A 124 14.65 -14.85 -9.43
C LEU A 124 15.53 -16.11 -9.41
N GLU A 125 14.95 -17.31 -9.54
CA GLU A 125 15.74 -18.55 -9.60
C GLU A 125 16.48 -18.72 -10.94
N THR A 126 15.95 -18.17 -12.04
CA THR A 126 16.60 -18.21 -13.35
C THR A 126 17.81 -17.27 -13.39
N ASP A 127 17.71 -16.06 -12.83
CA ASP A 127 18.83 -15.14 -12.69
C ASP A 127 19.93 -15.68 -11.77
N ARG A 128 19.55 -16.45 -10.73
CA ARG A 128 20.48 -17.13 -9.84
C ARG A 128 21.27 -18.25 -10.53
N LYS A 129 20.66 -18.96 -11.48
CA LYS A 129 21.32 -20.02 -12.26
C LYS A 129 22.19 -19.49 -13.41
N ASN A 130 21.87 -18.33 -13.96
CA ASN A 130 22.65 -17.68 -15.02
C ASN A 130 23.84 -16.84 -14.48
N SER A 131 24.00 -16.71 -13.17
CA SER A 131 25.14 -16.03 -12.51
C SER A 131 26.21 -16.99 -11.96
N LEU A 132 26.22 -18.25 -12.39
CA LEU A 132 27.23 -19.27 -12.06
C LEU A 132 28.04 -19.70 -13.29
#